data_AF-A0A167MH79-F1
#
_entry.id   AF-A0A167MH79-F1
#
_cell.length_a   1.000
_cell.length_b   1.000
_cell.length_c   1.000
_cell.angle_alpha   90.00
_cell.angle_beta   90.00
_cell.angle_gamma   90.00
#
_symmetry.space_group_name_H-M   'P 1'
#
loop_
_entity.id
_entity.type
_entity.pdbx_description
1 polymer ?
#
loop_
_entity_poly.entity_id
_entity_poly.type
_entity_poly.pdbx_seq_one_letter_code
_entity_poly.pdbx_strand_id
1 'polypeptide(L)'
;MKKEQLALLKTLQRALLEIRIIGFKGQDSGLSVEQSEFIADIADALHNIPDAITDANFDLDFHTKIMLGGFDDKYGTTTNFRLLEIYNHILQNEI
;
A
#
# COMPACT_ATOMS: atom_id res chain seq x y z
N MET A 1 -19.62 4.99 -0.88
CA MET A 1 -18.38 4.17 -0.84
C MET A 1 -18.47 3.23 0.34
N LYS A 2 -18.22 1.93 0.15
CA LYS A 2 -18.25 0.92 1.23
C LYS A 2 -17.08 1.16 2.21
N LYS A 3 -17.15 0.63 3.45
CA LYS A 3 -16.10 0.83 4.46
C LYS A 3 -14.74 0.32 3.98
N GLU A 4 -14.75 -0.80 3.26
CA GLU A 4 -13.57 -1.47 2.70
C GLU A 4 -12.91 -0.62 1.62
N GLN A 5 -13.69 0.00 0.73
CA GLN A 5 -13.18 0.93 -0.28
C GLN A 5 -12.57 2.18 0.36
N LEU A 6 -13.18 2.71 1.43
CA LEU A 6 -12.63 3.84 2.17
C LEU A 6 -11.32 3.45 2.88
N ALA A 7 -11.24 2.24 3.43
CA ALA A 7 -10.02 1.70 4.01
C ALA A 7 -8.91 1.55 2.96
N LEU A 8 -9.20 0.97 1.79
CA LEU A 8 -8.26 0.87 0.67
C LEU A 8 -7.75 2.26 0.23
N LEU A 9 -8.64 3.25 0.12
CA LEU A 9 -8.27 4.61 -0.24
C LEU A 9 -7.32 5.25 0.79
N LYS A 10 -7.61 5.09 2.09
CA LYS A 10 -6.73 5.59 3.15
C LYS A 10 -5.39 4.83 3.19
N THR A 11 -5.36 3.52 2.92
CA THR A 11 -4.12 2.75 2.79
C THR A 11 -3.26 3.29 1.63
N LEU A 12 -3.87 3.53 0.47
CA LEU A 12 -3.21 4.16 -0.67
C LEU A 12 -2.59 5.50 -0.28
N GLN A 13 -3.32 6.36 0.45
CA GLN A 13 -2.77 7.64 0.93
C GLN A 13 -1.53 7.46 1.82
N ARG A 14 -1.56 6.52 2.78
CA ARG A 14 -0.42 6.24 3.66
C ARG A 14 0.80 5.75 2.88
N ALA A 15 0.59 4.89 1.89
CA ALA A 15 1.66 4.36 1.07
C ALA A 15 2.26 5.39 0.10
N LEU A 16 1.43 6.26 -0.47
CA LEU A 16 1.93 7.39 -1.28
C LEU A 16 2.79 8.34 -0.44
N LEU A 17 2.46 8.55 0.82
CA LEU A 17 3.30 9.32 1.75
C LEU A 17 4.64 8.63 2.00
N GLU A 18 4.66 7.31 2.18
CA GLU A 18 5.90 6.55 2.36
C GLU A 18 6.80 6.65 1.13
N ILE A 19 6.25 6.44 -0.07
CA ILE A 19 6.97 6.65 -1.34
C ILE A 19 7.53 8.07 -1.40
N ARG A 20 6.75 9.09 -1.01
CA ARG A 20 7.20 10.48 -1.02
C ARG A 20 8.37 10.70 -0.06
N ILE A 21 8.35 10.12 1.13
CA ILE A 21 9.42 10.24 2.12
C ILE A 21 10.70 9.58 1.59
N ILE A 22 10.61 8.38 0.99
CA ILE A 22 11.76 7.70 0.38
C ILE A 22 12.31 8.52 -0.78
N GLY A 23 11.44 8.99 -1.69
CA GLY A 23 11.83 9.85 -2.81
C GLY A 23 12.51 11.15 -2.37
N PHE A 24 12.02 11.79 -1.30
CA PHE A 24 12.65 12.98 -0.74
C PHE A 24 14.06 12.68 -0.21
N LYS A 25 14.25 11.55 0.49
CA LYS A 25 15.59 11.14 0.97
C LYS A 25 16.58 10.89 -0.18
N GLY A 26 16.09 10.43 -1.33
CA GLY A 26 16.89 10.21 -2.53
C GLY A 26 17.09 11.45 -3.42
N GLN A 27 16.57 12.62 -3.04
CA GLN A 27 16.55 13.79 -3.93
C GLN A 27 17.97 14.27 -4.31
N ASP A 28 18.90 14.26 -3.36
CA ASP A 28 20.25 14.83 -3.57
C ASP A 28 21.25 13.81 -4.13
N SER A 29 21.06 12.53 -3.84
CA SER A 29 22.02 11.45 -4.16
C SER A 29 21.47 10.34 -5.05
N GLY A 30 20.20 10.43 -5.47
CA GLY A 30 19.48 9.32 -6.07
C GLY A 30 19.02 8.29 -5.04
N LEU A 31 18.18 7.35 -5.50
CA LEU A 31 17.71 6.21 -4.72
C LEU A 31 18.67 5.04 -4.87
N SER A 32 18.85 4.26 -3.80
CA SER A 32 19.51 2.95 -3.90
C SER A 32 18.65 1.97 -4.71
N VAL A 33 19.24 0.85 -5.11
CA VAL A 33 18.51 -0.24 -5.80
C VAL A 33 17.38 -0.76 -4.91
N GLU A 34 17.67 -0.98 -3.63
CA GLU A 34 16.71 -1.48 -2.65
C GLU A 34 15.55 -0.50 -2.42
N GLN A 35 15.84 0.80 -2.36
CA GLN A 35 14.80 1.83 -2.23
C GLN A 35 13.92 1.90 -3.47
N SER A 36 14.53 1.77 -4.66
CA SER A 36 13.80 1.78 -5.94
C SER A 36 12.90 0.56 -6.08
N GLU A 37 13.42 -0.63 -5.74
CA GLU A 37 12.65 -1.88 -5.71
C GLU A 37 11.49 -1.78 -4.70
N PHE A 38 11.76 -1.29 -3.49
CA PHE A 38 10.74 -1.14 -2.46
C PHE A 38 9.59 -0.21 -2.91
N ILE A 39 9.90 0.91 -3.55
CA ILE A 39 8.87 1.80 -4.13
C ILE A 39 8.09 1.08 -5.24
N ALA A 40 8.78 0.35 -6.11
CA ALA A 40 8.14 -0.37 -7.21
C ALA A 40 7.15 -1.42 -6.68
N ASP A 41 7.52 -2.14 -5.64
CA ASP A 41 6.66 -3.16 -5.02
C ASP A 41 5.48 -2.55 -4.26
N ILE A 42 5.65 -1.40 -3.60
CA ILE A 42 4.51 -0.65 -3.05
C ILE A 42 3.56 -0.26 -4.18
N ALA A 43 4.08 0.27 -5.29
CA ALA A 43 3.25 0.68 -6.42
C ALA A 43 2.51 -0.52 -7.05
N ASP A 44 3.19 -1.67 -7.19
CA ASP A 44 2.59 -2.91 -7.69
C ASP A 44 1.47 -3.41 -6.76
N ALA A 45 1.67 -3.39 -5.45
CA ALA A 45 0.64 -3.78 -4.49
C ALA A 45 -0.62 -2.90 -4.54
N LEU A 46 -0.51 -1.66 -5.04
CA LEU A 46 -1.57 -0.65 -4.94
C LEU A 46 -2.22 -0.25 -6.27
N HIS A 47 -1.61 -0.59 -7.42
CA HIS A 47 -2.00 0.00 -8.71
C HIS A 47 -3.47 -0.25 -9.10
N ASN A 48 -4.09 -1.32 -8.60
CA ASN A 48 -5.50 -1.66 -8.87
C ASN A 48 -6.50 -1.02 -7.89
N ILE A 49 -6.03 -0.41 -6.79
CA ILE A 49 -6.93 0.23 -5.80
C ILE A 49 -7.80 1.34 -6.41
N PRO A 50 -7.28 2.25 -7.27
CA PRO A 50 -8.10 3.28 -7.90
C PRO A 50 -9.30 2.72 -8.68
N ASP A 51 -9.16 1.56 -9.33
CA ASP A 51 -10.27 0.92 -10.02
C ASP A 51 -11.25 0.29 -9.01
N ALA A 52 -10.73 -0.39 -7.99
CA ALA A 52 -11.53 -1.01 -6.92
C ALA A 52 -12.41 -0.02 -6.13
N ILE A 53 -11.98 1.23 -5.95
CA ILE A 53 -12.78 2.25 -5.26
C ILE A 53 -13.96 2.75 -6.12
N THR A 54 -13.90 2.59 -7.44
CA THR A 54 -14.97 3.01 -8.36
C THR A 54 -15.90 1.86 -8.76
N ASP A 55 -15.43 0.61 -8.71
CA ASP A 55 -16.22 -0.58 -9.01
C ASP A 55 -16.96 -1.12 -7.76
N ALA A 56 -18.26 -1.38 -7.89
CA ALA A 56 -19.06 -1.96 -6.81
C ALA A 56 -18.81 -3.48 -6.61
N ASN A 57 -18.24 -4.15 -7.61
CA ASN A 57 -18.05 -5.61 -7.70
C ASN A 57 -16.58 -6.04 -7.61
N PHE A 58 -15.68 -5.17 -7.14
CA PHE A 58 -14.27 -5.51 -7.02
C PHE A 58 -14.03 -6.70 -6.07
N ASP A 59 -13.00 -7.48 -6.38
CA ASP A 59 -12.56 -8.58 -5.53
C ASP A 59 -11.71 -8.05 -4.36
N LEU A 60 -12.32 -7.96 -3.18
CA LEU A 60 -11.64 -7.48 -1.99
C LEU A 60 -10.50 -8.40 -1.54
N ASP A 61 -10.65 -9.71 -1.69
CA ASP A 61 -9.66 -10.68 -1.24
C ASP A 61 -8.40 -10.60 -2.11
N PHE A 62 -8.56 -10.37 -3.42
CA PHE A 62 -7.44 -10.07 -4.31
C PHE A 62 -6.68 -8.83 -3.84
N HIS A 63 -7.35 -7.71 -3.63
CA HIS A 63 -6.68 -6.46 -3.24
C HIS A 63 -6.02 -6.57 -1.86
N THR A 64 -6.63 -7.27 -0.90
CA THR A 64 -6.11 -7.35 0.46
C THR A 64 -5.14 -8.51 0.64
N LYS A 65 -5.61 -9.76 0.67
CA LYS A 65 -4.79 -10.93 1.00
C LYS A 65 -3.70 -11.19 -0.02
N ILE A 66 -3.98 -10.98 -1.31
CA ILE A 66 -3.02 -11.27 -2.37
C ILE A 66 -2.06 -10.08 -2.55
N MET A 67 -2.58 -8.88 -2.87
CA MET A 67 -1.71 -7.75 -3.20
C MET A 67 -1.05 -7.14 -1.95
N LEU A 68 -1.82 -6.64 -0.99
CA LEU A 68 -1.25 -6.05 0.23
C LEU A 68 -0.55 -7.10 1.12
N GLY A 69 -1.16 -8.29 1.26
CA GLY A 69 -0.59 -9.39 2.03
C GLY A 69 0.70 -9.93 1.42
N GLY A 70 0.75 -10.08 0.09
CA GLY A 70 1.97 -10.50 -0.60
C GLY A 70 3.14 -9.52 -0.41
N PHE A 71 2.86 -8.22 -0.40
CA PHE A 71 3.85 -7.21 -0.03
C PHE A 71 4.34 -7.38 1.42
N ASP A 72 3.42 -7.54 2.36
CA ASP A 72 3.74 -7.71 3.77
C ASP A 72 4.53 -8.99 4.03
N ASP A 73 4.25 -10.08 3.32
CA ASP A 73 5.01 -11.33 3.39
C ASP A 73 6.45 -11.14 2.89
N LYS A 74 6.65 -10.45 1.76
CA LYS A 74 7.98 -10.19 1.19
C LYS A 74 8.84 -9.35 2.15
N TYR A 75 8.24 -8.35 2.78
CA TYR A 75 8.94 -7.35 3.60
C TYR A 75 8.77 -7.55 5.12
N GLY A 76 8.14 -8.67 5.50
CA GLY A 76 7.71 -9.13 6.84
C GLY A 76 8.75 -9.02 7.96
N THR A 77 10.02 -9.01 7.58
CA THR A 77 11.15 -9.11 8.49
C THR A 77 12.16 -7.97 8.31
N THR A 78 11.98 -7.13 7.30
CA THR A 78 12.98 -6.14 6.88
C THR A 78 12.55 -4.69 7.12
N THR A 79 11.25 -4.42 7.20
CA THR A 79 10.69 -3.09 7.51
C THR A 79 9.47 -3.23 8.41
N ASN A 80 9.11 -2.16 9.13
CA ASN A 80 7.87 -2.08 9.89
C ASN A 80 6.69 -1.53 9.06
N PHE A 81 6.91 -1.19 7.79
CA PHE A 81 5.86 -0.69 6.91
C PHE A 81 5.05 -1.87 6.33
N ARG A 82 3.79 -1.99 6.77
CA ARG A 82 2.90 -3.14 6.51
C ARG A 82 1.57 -2.68 5.92
N LEU A 83 1.36 -2.88 4.62
CA LEU A 83 0.19 -2.40 3.91
C LEU A 83 -1.12 -3.08 4.35
N LEU A 84 -1.12 -4.41 4.55
CA LEU A 84 -2.31 -5.13 4.97
C LEU A 84 -2.65 -4.81 6.43
N GLU A 85 -1.64 -4.69 7.29
CA GLU A 85 -1.86 -4.25 8.68
C GLU A 85 -2.42 -2.82 8.73
N ILE A 86 -1.89 -1.90 7.93
CA ILE A 86 -2.41 -0.52 7.80
C ILE A 86 -3.88 -0.55 7.38
N TYR A 87 -4.22 -1.32 6.34
CA TYR A 87 -5.60 -1.50 5.89
C TYR A 87 -6.52 -2.01 7.01
N ASN A 88 -6.12 -3.07 7.69
CA ASN A 88 -6.90 -3.66 8.78
C ASN A 88 -7.09 -2.70 9.95
N HIS A 89 -6.05 -1.95 10.32
CA HIS A 89 -6.13 -0.94 11.36
C HIS A 89 -7.14 0.14 11.02
N ILE A 90 -7.07 0.68 9.79
CA ILE A 90 -7.98 1.71 9.31
C ILE A 90 -9.43 1.20 9.33
N LEU A 91 -9.66 0.00 8.80
CA LEU A 91 -10.99 -0.61 8.73
C LEU A 91 -11.63 -0.79 10.11
N GLN A 92 -10.83 -1.13 11.12
CA GLN A 92 -11.30 -1.42 12.48
C GLN A 92 -11.44 -0.17 13.36
N ASN A 93 -10.61 0.85 13.16
CA ASN A 93 -10.42 1.92 14.15
C ASN A 93 -10.68 3.34 13.61
N GLU A 94 -10.65 3.56 12.29
CA GLU A 94 -10.75 4.91 11.70
C GLU A 94 -12.04 5.14 10.89
N ILE A 95 -12.91 4.13 10.73
CA ILE A 95 -14.10 4.15 9.86
C ILE A 95 -15.35 3.57 10.55
#